data_AF-A0A9D5ETC2-F1
#
_entry.id   AF-A0A9D5ETC2-F1
#
_cell.length_a   1.000
_cell.length_b   1.000
_cell.length_c   1.000
_cell.angle_alpha   90.00
_cell.angle_beta   90.00
_cell.angle_gamma   90.00
#
_symmetry.space_group_name_H-M   'P 1'
#
loop_
_entity.id
_entity.type
_entity.pdbx_description
1 polymer ?
#
loop_
_entity_poly.entity_id
_entity_poly.type
_entity_poly.pdbx_seq_one_letter_code
_entity_poly.pdbx_strand_id
1 'polypeptide(L)'
;MKVGASCSVILTHYEHPMKRSVEDLRAEADWLAAIGEPTRLTIIRTLAIGEKTVTELAKACKSEVVNVSHHLGVMRAAGLVKCDRDGRFMRYSLLGASATATELELTHPSGTRTIVPLT
;
A
#
# COMPACT_ATOMS: atom_id res chain seq x y z
N MET A 1 -43.82 32.80 -12.02
CA MET A 1 -42.62 33.43 -11.39
C MET A 1 -41.60 32.36 -11.09
N LYS A 2 -40.44 32.45 -11.76
CA LYS A 2 -39.12 31.80 -11.57
C LYS A 2 -39.07 30.30 -11.17
N VAL A 3 -38.82 29.52 -12.22
CA VAL A 3 -38.15 28.22 -12.25
C VAL A 3 -36.65 28.39 -11.93
N GLY A 4 -36.04 27.45 -11.22
CA GLY A 4 -34.58 27.33 -11.03
C GLY A 4 -34.26 26.80 -9.64
N ALA A 5 -33.61 25.65 -9.42
CA ALA A 5 -32.60 25.00 -10.23
C ALA A 5 -32.88 23.51 -10.43
N SER A 6 -32.78 23.08 -11.68
CA SER A 6 -32.48 21.69 -12.04
C SER A 6 -31.07 21.39 -11.53
N CYS A 7 -30.97 20.63 -10.43
CA CYS A 7 -29.75 19.91 -10.13
C CYS A 7 -29.96 18.48 -10.63
N SER A 8 -29.67 18.25 -11.91
CA SER A 8 -29.70 16.90 -12.49
C SER A 8 -28.46 16.13 -12.02
N VAL A 9 -28.43 15.75 -10.75
CA VAL A 9 -27.50 14.70 -10.33
C VAL A 9 -28.14 13.39 -10.76
N ILE A 10 -27.69 12.89 -11.91
CA ILE A 10 -28.03 11.56 -12.39
C ILE A 10 -27.53 10.57 -11.34
N LEU A 11 -28.42 10.11 -10.46
CA LEU A 11 -28.19 8.99 -9.56
C LEU A 11 -28.26 7.69 -10.37
N THR A 12 -27.29 7.48 -11.27
CA THR A 12 -27.00 6.16 -11.82
C THR A 12 -26.36 5.35 -10.70
N HIS A 13 -27.18 4.56 -10.01
CA HIS A 13 -26.82 3.42 -9.17
C HIS A 13 -25.61 3.62 -8.24
N TYR A 14 -25.83 4.30 -7.11
CA TYR A 14 -24.93 4.15 -5.96
C TYR A 14 -25.34 2.87 -5.21
N GLU A 15 -24.90 1.71 -5.72
CA GLU A 15 -24.89 0.48 -4.93
C GLU A 15 -24.03 0.74 -3.70
N HIS A 16 -24.66 0.78 -2.52
CA HIS A 16 -23.98 0.90 -1.23
C HIS A 16 -23.08 -0.33 -1.01
N PRO A 17 -21.74 -0.23 -1.11
CA PRO A 17 -20.90 -1.35 -0.73
C PRO A 17 -20.53 -1.16 0.75
N MET A 18 -20.92 -2.13 1.58
CA MET A 18 -20.39 -2.41 2.92
C MET A 18 -20.74 -1.44 4.06
N LYS A 19 -21.45 -2.00 5.06
CA LYS A 19 -21.34 -1.61 6.47
C LYS A 19 -19.89 -1.76 6.92
N ARG A 20 -19.04 -0.75 6.76
CA ARG A 20 -17.68 -0.74 7.35
C ARG A 20 -17.78 -0.39 8.83
N SER A 21 -17.23 -1.23 9.69
CA SER A 21 -17.14 -0.98 11.13
C SER A 21 -16.06 0.05 11.44
N VAL A 22 -16.07 0.64 12.64
CA VAL A 22 -15.01 1.56 13.09
C VAL A 22 -13.66 0.85 13.15
N GLU A 23 -13.68 -0.45 13.44
CA GLU A 23 -12.53 -1.34 13.44
C GLU A 23 -11.92 -1.48 12.04
N ASP A 24 -12.75 -1.64 10.99
CA ASP A 24 -12.28 -1.71 9.60
C ASP A 24 -11.62 -0.40 9.16
N LEU A 25 -12.19 0.74 9.55
CA LEU A 25 -11.64 2.06 9.25
C LEU A 25 -10.30 2.30 9.97
N ARG A 26 -10.12 1.77 11.18
CA ARG A 26 -8.84 1.84 11.90
C ARG A 26 -7.77 1.01 11.19
N ALA A 27 -8.10 -0.22 10.79
CA ALA A 27 -7.19 -1.06 10.03
C ALA A 27 -6.76 -0.40 8.71
N GLU A 28 -7.69 0.25 8.01
CA GLU A 28 -7.38 1.03 6.81
C GLU A 28 -6.48 2.24 7.10
N ALA A 29 -6.74 2.97 8.18
CA ALA A 29 -5.91 4.11 8.58
C ALA A 29 -4.49 3.68 8.93
N ASP A 30 -4.34 2.58 9.67
CA ASP A 30 -3.02 2.01 10.03
C ASP A 30 -2.27 1.54 8.78
N TRP A 31 -2.98 0.95 7.82
CA TRP A 31 -2.41 0.56 6.54
C TRP A 31 -1.91 1.76 5.72
N LEU A 32 -2.72 2.82 5.62
CA LEU A 32 -2.32 4.05 4.95
C LEU A 32 -1.15 4.74 5.67
N ALA A 33 -1.13 4.75 7.00
CA ALA A 33 -0.02 5.28 7.79
C ALA A 33 1.26 4.46 7.62
N ALA A 34 1.14 3.15 7.42
CA ALA A 34 2.26 2.28 7.06
C ALA A 34 2.78 2.56 5.63
N ILE A 35 1.99 3.10 4.72
CA ILE A 35 2.47 3.54 3.40
C ILE A 35 3.07 4.94 3.46
N GLY A 36 2.50 5.85 4.25
CA GLY A 36 2.78 7.30 4.24
C GLY A 36 4.13 7.77 4.78
N GLU A 37 5.17 6.94 4.81
CA GLU A 37 6.51 7.33 5.26
C GLU A 37 7.55 7.18 4.13
N PRO A 38 8.50 8.13 3.98
CA PRO A 38 9.41 8.17 2.84
C PRO A 38 10.24 6.90 2.61
N THR A 39 10.77 6.31 3.67
CA THR A 39 11.59 5.09 3.60
C THR A 39 10.74 3.91 3.17
N ARG A 40 9.54 3.75 3.76
CA ARG A 40 8.59 2.70 3.36
C ARG A 40 8.13 2.85 1.92
N LEU A 41 7.88 4.07 1.42
CA LEU A 41 7.61 4.29 0.00
C LEU A 41 8.79 3.88 -0.89
N THR A 42 10.02 4.15 -0.47
CA THR A 42 11.22 3.72 -1.20
C THR A 42 11.35 2.20 -1.23
N ILE A 43 11.08 1.52 -0.11
CA ILE A 43 11.03 0.05 -0.03
C ILE A 43 9.96 -0.48 -0.98
N ILE A 44 8.75 0.08 -0.95
CA ILE A 44 7.63 -0.31 -1.80
C ILE A 44 8.02 -0.19 -3.28
N ARG A 45 8.55 0.95 -3.71
CA ARG A 45 9.04 1.17 -5.09
C ARG A 45 10.12 0.17 -5.48
N THR A 46 11.05 -0.11 -4.57
CA THR A 46 12.13 -1.07 -4.82
C THR A 46 11.61 -2.49 -4.98
N LEU A 47 10.63 -2.89 -4.15
CA LEU A 47 9.99 -4.21 -4.21
C LEU A 47 9.03 -4.36 -5.39
N ALA A 48 8.50 -3.25 -5.94
CA ALA A 48 7.69 -3.28 -7.16
C ALA A 48 8.48 -3.74 -8.39
N ILE A 49 9.81 -3.53 -8.40
CA ILE A 49 10.70 -3.96 -9.48
C ILE A 49 11.06 -5.45 -9.34
N GLY A 50 10.99 -6.00 -8.13
CA GLY A 50 11.22 -7.41 -7.86
C GLY A 50 11.57 -7.67 -6.39
N GLU A 51 11.60 -8.96 -6.02
CA GLU A 51 11.91 -9.37 -4.65
C GLU A 51 13.35 -9.01 -4.25
N LYS A 52 13.53 -8.52 -3.02
CA LYS A 52 14.83 -8.06 -2.50
C LYS A 52 15.09 -8.53 -1.08
N THR A 53 16.36 -8.68 -0.76
CA THR A 53 16.83 -8.92 0.61
C THR A 53 16.85 -7.63 1.42
N VAL A 54 16.84 -7.75 2.76
CA VAL A 54 16.95 -6.58 3.66
C VAL A 54 18.21 -5.75 3.38
N THR A 55 19.31 -6.39 3.00
CA THR A 55 20.57 -5.72 2.65
C THR A 55 20.48 -4.92 1.34
N GLU A 56 19.75 -5.42 0.35
CA GLU A 56 19.52 -4.69 -0.91
C GLU A 56 18.59 -3.50 -0.69
N LEU A 57 17.55 -3.68 0.13
CA LEU A 57 16.62 -2.61 0.51
C LEU A 57 17.33 -1.51 1.31
N ALA A 58 18.20 -1.88 2.25
CA ALA A 58 19.04 -0.94 2.99
C ALA A 58 19.92 -0.08 2.06
N LYS A 59 20.54 -0.70 1.05
CA LYS A 59 21.31 0.02 0.02
C LYS A 59 20.43 0.96 -0.80
N ALA A 60 19.27 0.50 -1.26
CA ALA A 60 18.34 1.31 -2.05
C ALA A 60 17.82 2.54 -1.26
N CYS A 61 17.55 2.35 0.03
CA CYS A 61 17.07 3.40 0.93
C CYS A 61 18.20 4.28 1.49
N LYS A 62 19.48 3.97 1.20
CA LYS A 62 20.65 4.61 1.83
C LYS A 62 20.54 4.67 3.36
N SER A 63 20.09 3.58 3.95
CA SER A 63 19.79 3.49 5.38
C SER A 63 20.41 2.23 5.99
N GLU A 64 20.53 2.21 7.31
CA GLU A 64 21.06 1.07 8.05
C GLU A 64 20.11 -0.13 8.00
N VAL A 65 20.68 -1.34 8.00
CA VAL A 65 19.91 -2.60 7.95
C VAL A 65 18.94 -2.70 9.13
N VAL A 66 19.33 -2.23 10.31
CA VAL A 66 18.48 -2.21 11.51
C VAL A 66 17.25 -1.32 11.29
N ASN A 67 17.44 -0.14 10.69
CA ASN A 67 16.34 0.79 10.41
C ASN A 67 15.38 0.23 9.35
N VAL A 68 15.92 -0.34 8.26
CA VAL A 68 15.09 -0.98 7.24
C VAL A 68 14.36 -2.20 7.78
N SER A 69 14.99 -3.02 8.64
CA SER A 69 14.33 -4.15 9.30
C SER A 69 13.18 -3.69 10.20
N HIS A 70 13.32 -2.55 10.88
CA HIS A 70 12.24 -1.97 11.67
C HIS A 70 11.06 -1.57 10.78
N HIS A 71 11.31 -0.86 9.68
CA HIS A 71 10.27 -0.50 8.71
C HIS A 71 9.59 -1.72 8.10
N LEU A 72 10.34 -2.77 7.74
CA LEU A 72 9.79 -4.03 7.24
C LEU A 72 8.91 -4.74 8.27
N GLY A 73 9.23 -4.63 9.57
CA GLY A 73 8.37 -5.11 10.64
C GLY A 73 7.01 -4.41 10.67
N VAL A 74 7.00 -3.07 10.59
CA VAL A 74 5.76 -2.27 10.51
C VAL A 74 4.96 -2.61 9.26
N MET A 75 5.61 -2.67 8.10
CA MET A 75 4.96 -3.01 6.83
C MET A 75 4.39 -4.43 6.83
N ARG A 76 5.07 -5.39 7.47
CA ARG A 76 4.58 -6.75 7.61
C ARG A 76 3.37 -6.83 8.54
N ALA A 77 3.38 -6.10 9.65
CA ALA A 77 2.24 -6.01 10.56
C ALA A 77 1.01 -5.40 9.87
N ALA A 78 1.22 -4.42 8.99
CA ALA A 78 0.19 -3.85 8.13
C ALA A 78 -0.19 -4.74 6.92
N GLY A 79 0.46 -5.90 6.72
CA GLY A 79 0.15 -6.78 5.59
C GLY A 79 0.57 -6.25 4.21
N LEU A 80 1.52 -5.32 4.15
CA LEU A 80 2.04 -4.75 2.89
C LEU A 80 3.12 -5.61 2.23
N VAL A 81 3.87 -6.36 3.03
CA VAL A 81 4.99 -7.19 2.55
C VAL A 81 4.90 -8.59 3.13
N LYS A 82 5.35 -9.57 2.34
CA LYS A 82 5.67 -10.91 2.81
C LYS A 82 7.18 -11.13 2.78
N CYS A 83 7.64 -12.08 3.59
CA CYS A 83 9.01 -12.54 3.55
C CYS A 83 9.06 -14.06 3.37
N ASP A 84 9.82 -14.51 2.40
CA ASP A 84 10.04 -15.92 2.12
C ASP A 84 11.53 -16.23 2.33
N ARG A 85 11.82 -17.37 2.96
CA ARG A 85 13.20 -17.81 3.18
C ARG A 85 13.70 -18.48 1.91
N ASP A 86 14.74 -17.90 1.32
CA ASP A 86 15.43 -18.47 0.17
C ASP A 86 16.86 -18.85 0.54
N GLY A 87 17.03 -20.13 0.88
CA GLY A 87 18.29 -20.66 1.39
C GLY A 87 18.73 -19.95 2.68
N ARG A 88 19.79 -19.15 2.57
CA ARG A 88 20.37 -18.39 3.69
C ARG A 88 19.84 -16.96 3.81
N PHE A 89 19.09 -16.48 2.82
CA PHE A 89 18.63 -15.10 2.77
C PHE A 89 17.11 -15.02 2.95
N MET A 90 16.64 -13.95 3.58
CA MET A 90 15.22 -13.61 3.59
C MET A 90 14.95 -12.68 2.41
N ARG A 91 14.07 -13.08 1.50
CA ARG A 91 13.58 -12.22 0.43
C ARG A 91 12.25 -11.62 0.85
N TYR A 92 12.07 -10.34 0.55
CA TYR A 92 10.84 -9.61 0.77
C TYR A 92 10.18 -9.37 -0.59
N SER A 93 8.85 -9.45 -0.60
CA SER A 93 8.01 -9.07 -1.73
C SER A 93 6.78 -8.32 -1.24
N LEU A 94 6.12 -7.58 -2.14
CA LEU A 94 4.85 -6.95 -1.82
C LEU A 94 3.71 -7.98 -1.75
N LEU A 95 2.73 -7.72 -0.89
CA LEU A 95 1.51 -8.51 -0.74
C LEU A 95 0.31 -7.69 -1.22
N GLY A 96 -0.55 -8.27 -2.07
CA GLY A 96 -1.73 -7.56 -2.58
C GLY A 96 -1.40 -6.35 -3.49
N ALA A 97 -0.19 -6.31 -4.02
CA ALA A 97 0.27 -5.25 -4.91
C ALA A 97 0.24 -5.72 -6.37
N SER A 98 -0.39 -4.95 -7.24
CA SER A 98 -0.34 -5.11 -8.69
C SER A 98 0.37 -3.89 -9.28
N ALA A 99 1.52 -4.09 -9.89
CA ALA A 99 2.26 -3.01 -10.54
C ALA A 99 1.96 -3.01 -12.05
N THR A 100 1.45 -1.90 -12.58
CA THR A 100 1.57 -1.55 -14.00
C THR A 100 2.83 -0.72 -14.21
N ALA A 101 3.33 -0.61 -15.45
CA ALA A 101 4.63 0.01 -15.78
C ALA A 101 4.84 1.46 -15.28
N THR A 102 3.79 2.12 -14.77
CA THR A 102 3.83 3.51 -14.30
C THR A 102 3.27 3.69 -12.89
N GLU A 103 2.55 2.69 -12.36
CA GLU A 103 1.72 2.80 -11.17
C GLU A 103 1.72 1.50 -10.38
N LEU A 104 1.88 1.61 -9.06
CA LEU A 104 1.73 0.48 -8.14
C LEU A 104 0.37 0.58 -7.45
N GLU A 105 -0.53 -0.34 -7.78
CA GLU A 105 -1.79 -0.51 -7.06
C GLU A 105 -1.56 -1.39 -5.83
N LEU A 106 -1.69 -0.79 -4.65
CA LEU A 106 -1.73 -1.51 -3.38
C LEU A 106 -3.20 -1.77 -3.03
N THR A 107 -3.56 -3.03 -2.81
CA THR A 107 -4.90 -3.42 -2.39
C THR A 107 -4.89 -3.91 -0.95
N HIS A 108 -5.63 -3.21 -0.09
CA HIS A 108 -5.91 -3.68 1.26
C HIS A 108 -7.03 -4.75 1.22
N PRO A 109 -6.99 -5.79 2.08
CA PRO A 109 -8.03 -6.82 2.16
C PRO A 109 -9.45 -6.30 2.44
N SER A 110 -9.62 -5.07 2.93
CA SER A 110 -10.93 -4.42 3.06
C SER A 110 -11.50 -3.87 1.75
N GLY A 111 -10.78 -3.96 0.63
CA GLY A 111 -11.18 -3.44 -0.68
C GLY A 111 -10.72 -2.01 -0.98
N THR A 112 -9.99 -1.36 -0.07
CA THR A 112 -9.36 -0.06 -0.33
C THR A 112 -8.16 -0.23 -1.26
N ARG A 113 -8.13 0.55 -2.35
CA ARG A 113 -7.05 0.57 -3.35
C ARG A 113 -6.33 1.91 -3.29
N THR A 114 -5.02 1.89 -3.36
CA THR A 114 -4.20 3.12 -3.48
C THR A 114 -3.20 2.94 -4.59
N ILE A 115 -3.10 3.96 -5.45
CA ILE A 115 -2.18 4.01 -6.56
C ILE A 115 -0.97 4.84 -6.12
N VAL A 116 0.21 4.22 -6.14
CA VAL A 116 1.49 4.89 -5.89
C VAL A 116 2.19 5.10 -7.24
N PRO A 117 2.38 6.33 -7.71
CA PRO A 117 3.12 6.56 -8.96
C PRO A 117 4.58 6.13 -8.79
N LEU A 118 5.10 5.40 -9.77
CA LEU A 118 6.49 4.90 -9.80
C LEU A 118 7.48 5.89 -10.45
N THR A 119 7.06 7.13 -10.70
CA THR A 119 7.88 8.22 -11.28
C THR A 119 9.05 8.63 -10.40
#